data_AF-A0A428XMS0-F1
#
_entry.id   AF-A0A428XMS0-F1
#
_cell.length_a   1.000
_cell.length_b   1.000
_cell.length_c   1.000
_cell.angle_alpha   90.00
_cell.angle_beta   90.00
_cell.angle_gamma   90.00
#
_symmetry.space_group_name_H-M   'P 1'
#
loop_
_entity.id
_entity.type
_entity.pdbx_description
1 polymer ?
#
loop_
_entity_poly.entity_id
_entity_poly.type
_entity_poly.pdbx_seq_one_letter_code
_entity_poly.pdbx_strand_id
1 'polypeptide(L)'
;SAGLQIQGVVYDTDPASPYRYGGPYNPLPVPYTTYSPLLTNISLCRAAATTTLQRLRRTASRRLQVDMVPHPGLVLGDLVSVTGQGLTGVSCVIEELTLPYSPETQTIYVRVPHG
;
A
#
# COMPACT_ATOMS: atom_id res chain seq x y z
N SER A 1 -29.96 27.28 5.25
CA SER A 1 -28.50 27.40 5.14
C SER A 1 -27.94 26.02 4.88
N ALA A 2 -27.11 25.84 3.84
CA ALA A 2 -26.39 24.58 3.65
C ALA A 2 -25.42 24.41 4.82
N GLY A 3 -25.55 23.34 5.60
CA GLY A 3 -24.67 23.08 6.74
C GLY A 3 -23.20 23.03 6.31
N LEU A 4 -22.30 23.53 7.16
CA LEU A 4 -20.87 23.47 6.89
C LEU A 4 -20.44 22.01 6.69
N GLN A 5 -19.78 21.73 5.58
CA GLN A 5 -19.25 20.40 5.30
C GLN A 5 -18.13 20.07 6.31
N ILE A 6 -18.23 18.90 6.94
CA ILE A 6 -17.17 18.39 7.81
C ILE A 6 -16.07 17.80 6.93
N GLN A 7 -14.85 18.31 7.08
CA GLN A 7 -13.70 17.92 6.29
C GLN A 7 -12.50 17.50 7.16
N GLY A 8 -11.66 16.62 6.62
CA GLY A 8 -10.39 16.19 7.21
C GLY A 8 -9.34 16.06 6.12
N VAL A 9 -8.12 16.52 6.41
CA VAL A 9 -6.99 16.54 5.47
C VAL A 9 -5.78 15.94 6.15
N VAL A 10 -4.98 15.18 5.38
CA VAL A 10 -3.71 14.60 5.80
C VAL A 10 -2.69 14.84 4.69
N TYR A 11 -1.49 15.26 5.06
CA TYR A 11 -0.38 15.45 4.14
C TYR A 11 0.64 14.33 4.33
N ASP A 12 1.23 13.88 3.23
CA ASP A 12 2.36 12.97 3.29
C ASP A 12 3.64 13.74 3.66
N THR A 13 4.21 13.41 4.82
CA THR A 13 5.44 14.00 5.33
C THR A 13 6.64 13.05 5.32
N ASP A 14 6.46 11.80 4.83
CA ASP A 14 7.52 10.80 4.82
C ASP A 14 8.58 11.15 3.75
N PRO A 15 9.85 11.37 4.12
CA PRO A 15 10.91 11.68 3.16
C PRO A 15 11.13 10.62 2.09
N ALA A 16 10.80 9.35 2.36
CA ALA A 16 10.93 8.24 1.43
C ALA A 16 9.70 8.04 0.54
N SER A 17 8.57 8.70 0.82
CA SER A 17 7.36 8.55 0.03
C SER A 17 7.41 9.39 -1.25
N PRO A 18 7.07 8.82 -2.42
CA PRO A 18 6.94 9.58 -3.66
C PRO A 18 5.76 10.56 -3.63
N TYR A 19 4.81 10.40 -2.72
CA TYR A 19 3.67 11.31 -2.53
C TYR A 19 3.95 12.45 -1.57
N ARG A 20 5.18 12.57 -1.06
CA ARG A 20 5.58 13.61 -0.12
C ARG A 20 5.19 15.01 -0.63
N TYR A 21 4.50 15.75 0.22
CA TYR A 21 4.18 17.15 -0.03
C TYR A 21 5.46 17.99 -0.15
N GLY A 22 5.62 18.71 -1.27
CA GLY A 22 6.83 19.49 -1.54
C GLY A 22 8.07 18.61 -1.77
N GLY A 23 7.87 17.32 -2.09
CA GLY A 23 8.93 16.37 -2.37
C GLY A 23 9.52 16.53 -3.79
N PRO A 24 10.65 15.86 -4.08
CA PRO A 24 11.34 15.98 -5.37
C PRO A 24 10.53 15.43 -6.56
N TYR A 25 9.59 14.51 -6.30
CA TYR A 25 8.75 13.90 -7.33
C TYR A 25 7.45 14.69 -7.59
N ASN A 26 6.98 15.44 -6.59
CA ASN A 26 5.77 16.25 -6.72
C ASN A 26 5.83 17.49 -5.81
N PRO A 27 6.36 18.62 -6.32
CA PRO A 27 6.51 19.84 -5.52
C PRO A 27 5.16 20.52 -5.21
N LEU A 28 4.09 20.18 -5.94
CA LEU A 28 2.74 20.70 -5.71
C LEU A 28 1.84 19.59 -5.13
N PRO A 29 0.97 19.90 -4.15
CA PRO A 29 0.01 18.92 -3.65
C PRO A 29 -0.93 18.47 -4.77
N VAL A 30 -0.93 17.19 -5.11
CA VAL A 30 -2.00 16.57 -5.92
C VAL A 30 -3.06 16.04 -4.95
N PRO A 31 -4.23 16.68 -4.84
CA PRO A 31 -5.22 16.31 -3.84
C PRO A 31 -5.93 15.01 -4.22
N TYR A 32 -6.06 14.11 -3.24
CA TYR A 32 -6.94 12.94 -3.32
C TYR A 32 -8.14 13.16 -2.41
N THR A 33 -9.34 13.16 -2.98
CA THR A 33 -10.58 13.45 -2.26
C THR A 33 -11.46 12.21 -2.17
N THR A 34 -11.94 11.90 -0.97
CA THR A 34 -12.95 10.88 -0.74
C THR A 34 -14.17 11.55 -0.11
N TYR A 35 -15.35 11.38 -0.71
CA TYR A 35 -16.61 11.82 -0.14
C TYR A 35 -17.42 10.61 0.32
N SER A 36 -18.00 10.69 1.52
CA SER A 36 -18.96 9.70 2.00
C SER A 36 -19.91 10.32 3.02
N PRO A 37 -21.23 10.05 2.93
CA PRO A 37 -22.22 10.52 3.91
C PRO A 37 -22.06 9.86 5.28
N LEU A 38 -21.26 8.79 5.40
CA LEU A 38 -20.99 8.10 6.65
C LEU A 38 -19.88 8.78 7.48
N LEU A 39 -19.15 9.74 6.90
CA LEU A 39 -18.09 10.49 7.58
C LEU A 39 -18.71 11.69 8.32
N THR A 40 -19.29 11.40 9.49
CA THR A 40 -20.12 12.35 10.24
C THR A 40 -19.35 13.26 11.19
N ASN A 41 -18.03 13.06 11.34
CA ASN A 41 -17.19 13.89 12.22
C ASN A 41 -15.76 14.02 11.67
N ILE A 42 -14.99 14.96 12.22
CA ILE A 42 -13.64 15.28 11.74
C ILE A 42 -12.67 14.10 11.93
N SER A 43 -12.81 13.31 13.01
CA SER A 43 -11.90 12.19 13.26
C SER A 43 -12.10 11.07 12.24
N LEU A 44 -13.34 10.79 11.84
CA LEU A 44 -13.67 9.88 10.74
C LEU A 44 -13.15 10.40 9.40
N CYS A 45 -13.32 11.70 9.09
CA CYS A 45 -12.77 12.28 7.86
C CYS A 45 -11.24 12.17 7.82
N ARG A 46 -10.55 12.43 8.93
CA ARG A 46 -9.10 12.26 9.05
C ARG A 46 -8.68 10.80 8.93
N ALA A 47 -9.39 9.87 9.58
CA ALA A 47 -9.11 8.44 9.48
C ALA A 47 -9.24 7.96 8.02
N ALA A 48 -10.30 8.37 7.31
CA ALA A 48 -10.48 8.07 5.89
C ALA A 48 -9.34 8.65 5.02
N ALA A 49 -8.94 9.90 5.26
CA ALA A 49 -7.81 10.52 4.57
C ALA A 49 -6.48 9.77 4.83
N THR A 50 -6.22 9.37 6.08
CA THR A 50 -5.06 8.54 6.44
C THR A 50 -5.11 7.18 5.74
N THR A 51 -6.28 6.51 5.70
CA THR A 51 -6.44 5.24 4.98
C THR A 51 -6.17 5.39 3.49
N THR A 52 -6.66 6.46 2.86
CA THR A 52 -6.36 6.76 1.45
C THR A 52 -4.86 6.96 1.25
N LEU A 53 -4.20 7.74 2.12
CA LEU A 53 -2.76 7.96 2.04
C LEU A 53 -1.97 6.65 2.18
N GLN A 54 -2.32 5.81 3.16
CA GLN A 54 -1.66 4.52 3.36
C GLN A 54 -1.86 3.59 2.16
N ARG A 55 -3.04 3.61 1.53
CA ARG A 55 -3.30 2.86 0.30
C ARG A 55 -2.41 3.34 -0.84
N LEU A 56 -2.29 4.65 -1.04
CA LEU A 56 -1.44 5.24 -2.09
C LEU A 56 0.02 4.86 -1.87
N ARG A 57 0.54 5.06 -0.65
CA ARG A 57 1.90 4.65 -0.29
C ARG A 57 2.13 3.18 -0.59
N ARG A 58 1.21 2.30 -0.17
CA ARG A 58 1.27 0.88 -0.48
C ARG A 58 1.31 0.63 -1.98
N THR A 59 0.44 1.24 -2.78
CA THR A 59 0.45 1.07 -4.25
C THR A 59 1.78 1.49 -4.89
N ALA A 60 2.40 2.55 -4.39
CA ALA A 60 3.70 3.02 -4.87
C ALA A 60 4.89 2.19 -4.37
N SER A 61 4.73 1.36 -3.34
CA SER A 61 5.80 0.45 -2.90
C SER A 61 6.22 -0.50 -4.01
N ARG A 62 7.47 -0.93 -3.94
CA ARG A 62 8.01 -1.95 -4.83
C ARG A 62 7.23 -3.26 -4.68
N ARG A 63 6.61 -3.70 -5.79
CA ARG A 63 6.04 -5.04 -5.95
C ARG A 63 7.07 -5.94 -6.62
N LEU A 64 7.24 -7.16 -6.09
CA LEU A 64 8.17 -8.16 -6.61
C LEU A 64 7.37 -9.38 -7.04
N GLN A 65 7.78 -10.00 -8.14
CA GLN A 65 7.34 -11.32 -8.55
C GLN A 65 8.38 -12.34 -8.07
N VAL A 66 7.91 -13.44 -7.49
CA VAL A 66 8.75 -14.57 -7.10
C VAL A 66 8.16 -15.81 -7.75
N ASP A 67 8.98 -16.49 -8.55
CA ASP A 67 8.66 -17.77 -9.16
C ASP A 67 9.38 -18.87 -8.38
N MET A 68 8.64 -19.84 -7.85
CA MET A 68 9.16 -20.87 -6.96
C MET A 68 8.45 -22.22 -7.12
N VAL A 69 9.01 -23.26 -6.51
CA VAL A 69 8.32 -24.56 -6.41
C VAL A 69 7.05 -24.39 -5.55
N PRO A 70 5.91 -24.98 -5.95
CA PRO A 70 4.67 -24.89 -5.18
C PRO A 70 4.84 -25.28 -3.72
N HIS A 71 4.50 -24.36 -2.81
CA HIS A 71 4.57 -24.53 -1.38
C HIS A 71 3.17 -24.40 -0.75
N PRO A 72 2.56 -25.49 -0.28
CA PRO A 72 1.17 -25.49 0.20
C PRO A 72 0.96 -24.74 1.52
N GLY A 73 2.04 -24.49 2.27
CA GLY A 73 2.00 -23.74 3.51
C GLY A 73 2.04 -22.21 3.35
N LEU A 74 2.11 -21.69 2.12
CA LEU A 74 2.06 -20.25 1.87
C LEU A 74 0.63 -19.80 1.60
N VAL A 75 0.20 -18.74 2.28
CA VAL A 75 -1.12 -18.13 2.11
C VAL A 75 -1.02 -16.62 1.90
N LEU A 76 -2.08 -16.04 1.34
CA LEU A 76 -2.21 -14.59 1.20
C LEU A 76 -2.13 -13.91 2.58
N GLY A 77 -1.34 -12.84 2.67
CA GLY A 77 -1.12 -12.12 3.91
C GLY A 77 0.09 -12.59 4.73
N ASP A 78 0.72 -13.71 4.38
CA ASP A 78 1.94 -14.16 5.06
C ASP A 78 3.09 -13.17 4.88
N LEU A 79 3.95 -13.10 5.90
CA LEU A 79 5.22 -12.38 5.88
C LEU A 79 6.36 -13.32 5.49
N VAL A 80 7.07 -12.95 4.43
CA VAL A 80 8.25 -13.68 3.93
C VAL A 80 9.46 -12.77 3.92
N SER A 81 10.64 -13.34 4.19
CA SER A 81 11.91 -12.63 4.07
C SER A 81 12.46 -12.79 2.66
N VAL A 82 12.61 -11.69 1.94
CA VAL A 82 13.05 -11.68 0.53
C VAL A 82 14.51 -11.24 0.45
N THR A 83 15.32 -12.04 -0.24
CA THR A 83 16.70 -11.71 -0.60
C THR A 83 16.85 -11.84 -2.12
N GLY A 84 17.40 -10.81 -2.77
CA GLY A 84 17.50 -10.71 -4.23
C GLY A 84 17.06 -9.35 -4.75
N GLN A 85 17.41 -9.02 -6.01
CA GLN A 85 17.04 -7.75 -6.65
C GLN A 85 17.45 -6.49 -5.84
N GLY A 86 18.61 -6.55 -5.17
CA GLY A 86 19.13 -5.49 -4.31
C GLY A 86 18.55 -5.46 -2.89
N LEU A 87 17.75 -6.46 -2.51
CA LEU A 87 17.19 -6.62 -1.16
C LEU A 87 17.95 -7.70 -0.38
N THR A 88 18.08 -7.50 0.92
CA THR A 88 18.73 -8.46 1.82
C THR A 88 17.87 -8.63 3.06
N GLY A 89 17.22 -9.80 3.17
CA GLY A 89 16.37 -10.13 4.33
C GLY A 89 15.19 -9.19 4.55
N VAL A 90 14.64 -8.58 3.50
CA VAL A 90 13.56 -7.59 3.63
C VAL A 90 12.23 -8.31 3.79
N SER A 91 11.51 -7.99 4.87
CA SER A 91 10.17 -8.53 5.12
C SER A 91 9.19 -8.01 4.07
N CYS A 92 8.46 -8.91 3.42
CA CYS A 92 7.46 -8.62 2.41
C CYS A 92 6.18 -9.41 2.69
N VAL A 93 5.02 -8.84 2.35
CA VAL A 93 3.70 -9.49 2.47
C VAL A 93 3.33 -10.13 1.13
N ILE A 94 2.82 -11.36 1.14
CA ILE A 94 2.21 -12.00 -0.04
C ILE A 94 0.85 -11.34 -0.33
N GLU A 95 0.73 -10.64 -1.46
CA GLU A 95 -0.50 -9.97 -1.89
C GLU A 95 -1.31 -10.76 -2.92
N GLU A 96 -0.62 -11.57 -3.71
CA GLU A 96 -1.21 -12.39 -4.76
C GLU A 96 -0.44 -13.69 -4.86
N LEU A 97 -1.16 -14.79 -5.05
CA LEU A 97 -0.62 -16.13 -5.08
C LEU A 97 -1.37 -16.94 -6.13
N THR A 98 -0.61 -17.53 -7.05
CA THR A 98 -1.15 -18.37 -8.13
C THR A 98 -0.58 -19.76 -7.98
N LEU A 99 -1.46 -20.74 -7.72
CA LEU A 99 -1.08 -22.15 -7.68
C LEU A 99 -1.31 -22.79 -9.06
N PRO A 100 -0.28 -23.41 -9.65
CA PRO A 100 -0.46 -24.15 -10.88
C PRO A 100 -1.26 -25.43 -10.60
N TYR A 101 -2.09 -25.82 -11.58
CA TYR A 101 -2.83 -27.09 -11.54
C TYR A 101 -1.98 -28.29 -12.02
N SER A 102 -0.88 -28.01 -12.72
CA SER A 102 0.16 -28.94 -13.19
C SER A 102 1.42 -28.81 -12.31
N PRO A 103 2.43 -29.70 -12.41
CA PRO A 103 3.70 -29.60 -11.65
C PRO A 103 4.60 -28.41 -12.06
N GLU A 104 4.00 -27.33 -12.52
CA GLU A 104 4.65 -26.10 -12.92
C GLU A 104 5.04 -25.25 -11.70
N THR A 105 5.58 -24.07 -11.99
CA THR A 105 6.05 -23.10 -11.00
C THR A 105 4.88 -22.36 -10.34
N GLN A 106 4.94 -22.18 -9.03
CA GLN A 106 4.06 -21.26 -8.30
C GLN A 106 4.62 -19.85 -8.40
N THR A 107 3.77 -18.89 -8.75
CA THR A 107 4.12 -17.47 -8.76
C THR A 107 3.43 -16.78 -7.59
N ILE A 108 4.19 -16.02 -6.82
CA ILE A 108 3.67 -15.13 -5.78
C ILE A 108 4.12 -13.70 -6.06
N TYR A 109 3.27 -12.75 -5.72
CA TYR A 109 3.64 -11.34 -5.69
C TYR A 109 3.72 -10.86 -4.26
N VAL A 110 4.87 -10.28 -3.94
CA VAL A 110 5.16 -9.77 -2.61
C VAL A 110 5.44 -8.28 -2.64
N ARG A 111 5.07 -7.61 -1.56
CA ARG A 111 5.29 -6.17 -1.40
C ARG A 111 5.92 -5.87 -0.06
N VAL A 112 6.88 -4.95 -0.07
CA VAL A 112 7.45 -4.42 1.17
C VAL A 112 6.37 -3.61 1.90
N PRO A 113 6.00 -3.96 3.14
CA PRO A 113 5.06 -3.16 3.92
C PRO A 113 5.72 -1.82 4.24
N HIS A 114 5.11 -0.70 3.82
CA HIS A 114 5.42 0.59 4.41
C HIS A 114 4.84 0.62 5.83
N GLY A 115 5.70 0.86 6.81
CA GLY A 115 5.31 1.24 8.17
C GLY A 115 4.93 2.71 8.25
#